data_AF-A0A0F9J3S4-F1
#
_entry.id   AF-A0A0F9J3S4-F1
#
_cell.length_a   1.000
_cell.length_b   1.000
_cell.length_c   1.000
_cell.angle_alpha   90.00
_cell.angle_beta   90.00
_cell.angle_gamma   90.00
#
_symmetry.space_group_name_H-M   'P 1'
#
loop_
_entity.id
_entity.type
_entity.pdbx_description
1 polymer ?
#
loop_
_entity_poly.entity_id
_entity_poly.type
_entity_poly.pdbx_seq_one_letter_code
_entity_poly.pdbx_strand_id
1 'polypeptide(L)'
;MIHHIESGKHGRGLCSHFGKVCSDKTKALIGAGNRGRKPSASAIEGSRRLRLGRTYEEIYGVELAEKIKEKQGLNSNKEACSRGGRRGGKVRCPKTWRTGTEFLKGSVPWNKGLILGPQSEELKLQNALGVAAAHARGAYHTNKPTSLEHALDLLLQDAGLEYEAQKRFGRYIVDAYVPSRNLVFEADGMFWNHHKDKEREAKRDMYLLKVGIAAVIHLIDEDLEPWMAI
;
A
#
# COMPACT_ATOMS: atom_id res chain seq x y z
N MET A 1 -31.89 -1.59 -42.13
CA MET A 1 -32.33 -1.25 -40.77
C MET A 1 -31.10 -1.02 -39.92
N ILE A 2 -30.79 0.24 -39.62
CA ILE A 2 -29.64 0.62 -38.79
C ILE A 2 -30.18 0.84 -37.38
N HIS A 3 -29.82 -0.03 -36.44
CA HIS A 3 -30.21 0.11 -35.04
C HIS A 3 -29.34 1.17 -34.36
N HIS A 4 -29.99 2.25 -33.94
CA HIS A 4 -29.43 3.30 -33.11
C HIS A 4 -29.42 2.81 -31.66
N ILE A 5 -28.25 2.74 -31.03
CA ILE A 5 -28.10 2.38 -29.61
C ILE A 5 -27.81 3.65 -28.83
N GLU A 6 -28.77 4.07 -28.01
CA GLU A 6 -28.62 5.20 -27.09
C GLU A 6 -27.72 4.82 -25.91
N SER A 7 -26.56 5.47 -25.80
CA SER A 7 -25.65 5.31 -24.67
C SER A 7 -26.10 6.16 -23.48
N GLY A 8 -26.65 5.51 -22.46
CA GLY A 8 -26.99 6.10 -21.17
C GLY A 8 -25.76 6.58 -20.39
N LYS A 9 -25.77 7.85 -19.97
CA LYS A 9 -24.73 8.46 -19.14
C LYS A 9 -24.77 7.85 -17.72
N HIS A 10 -23.75 7.08 -17.35
CA HIS A 10 -23.53 6.66 -15.97
C HIS A 10 -22.28 7.36 -15.41
N GLY A 11 -22.50 8.48 -14.71
CA GLY A 11 -21.46 9.15 -13.94
C GLY A 11 -21.16 8.39 -12.66
N ARG A 12 -20.24 7.43 -12.71
CA ARG A 12 -19.62 6.84 -11.52
C ARG A 12 -18.15 7.27 -11.45
N GLY A 13 -17.76 7.70 -10.25
CA GLY A 13 -16.57 8.50 -9.98
C GLY A 13 -15.27 7.79 -10.34
N LEU A 14 -14.59 8.34 -11.33
CA LEU A 14 -13.22 8.05 -11.73
C LEU A 14 -12.25 8.73 -10.75
N CYS A 15 -11.98 8.11 -9.59
CA CYS A 15 -10.86 8.50 -8.73
C CYS A 15 -10.38 7.29 -7.92
N SER A 16 -9.99 6.21 -8.58
CA SER A 16 -9.32 5.09 -7.91
C SER A 16 -8.24 4.39 -8.75
N HIS A 17 -7.86 4.93 -9.93
CA HIS A 17 -7.00 4.19 -10.86
C HIS A 17 -5.60 4.78 -11.10
N PHE A 18 -5.22 5.86 -10.42
CA PHE A 18 -3.85 6.34 -10.42
C PHE A 18 -3.48 6.66 -8.99
N GLY A 19 -2.41 6.07 -8.47
CA GLY A 19 -1.90 6.22 -7.10
C GLY A 19 -1.45 7.65 -6.71
N LYS A 20 -2.04 8.68 -7.29
CA LYS A 20 -1.86 10.07 -6.88
C LYS A 20 -2.53 10.24 -5.51
N VAL A 21 -1.70 10.47 -4.50
CA VAL A 21 -2.15 10.91 -3.19
C VAL A 21 -3.07 12.12 -3.40
N CYS A 22 -4.36 11.97 -3.08
CA CYS A 22 -5.30 13.09 -3.18
C CYS A 22 -4.76 14.25 -2.33
N SER A 23 -4.63 15.41 -2.94
CA SER A 23 -4.22 16.63 -2.23
C SER A 23 -5.15 16.89 -1.05
N ASP A 24 -4.67 17.55 -0.01
CA ASP A 24 -5.50 17.86 1.17
C ASP A 24 -6.72 18.71 0.80
N LYS A 25 -6.61 19.54 -0.23
CA LYS A 25 -7.73 20.29 -0.81
C LYS A 25 -8.79 19.37 -1.43
N THR A 26 -8.36 18.31 -2.15
CA THR A 26 -9.26 17.30 -2.72
C THR A 26 -9.95 16.49 -1.62
N LYS A 27 -9.20 16.06 -0.60
CA LYS A 27 -9.77 15.36 0.57
C LYS A 27 -10.78 16.24 1.32
N ALA A 28 -10.48 17.53 1.49
CA ALA A 28 -11.38 18.49 2.12
C ALA A 28 -12.66 18.71 1.30
N LEU A 29 -12.57 18.77 -0.03
CA LEU A 29 -13.73 18.89 -0.93
C LEU A 29 -14.62 17.63 -0.90
N ILE A 30 -14.02 16.44 -0.98
CA ILE A 30 -14.74 15.16 -0.85
C ILE A 30 -15.42 15.08 0.53
N GLY A 31 -14.69 15.44 1.60
CA GLY A 31 -15.23 15.48 2.95
C GLY A 31 -16.34 16.53 3.12
N ALA A 32 -16.26 17.67 2.46
CA ALA A 32 -17.31 18.69 2.46
C ALA A 32 -18.58 18.21 1.73
N GLY A 33 -18.45 17.56 0.58
CA GLY A 33 -19.59 17.02 -0.17
C GLY A 33 -20.32 15.86 0.54
N ASN A 34 -19.61 15.14 1.41
CA ASN A 34 -20.19 14.04 2.20
C ASN A 34 -20.71 14.49 3.57
N ARG A 35 -20.32 15.68 4.06
CA ARG A 35 -20.84 16.23 5.32
C ARG A 35 -22.33 16.53 5.17
N GLY A 36 -23.16 15.74 5.86
CA GLY A 36 -24.62 15.91 5.89
C GLY A 36 -25.39 14.96 4.95
N ARG A 37 -24.72 14.19 4.09
CA ARG A 37 -25.41 13.12 3.33
C ARG A 37 -25.78 11.98 4.29
N LYS A 38 -27.09 11.83 4.54
CA LYS A 38 -27.60 10.63 5.20
C LYS A 38 -27.47 9.45 4.23
N PRO A 39 -27.04 8.26 4.68
CA PRO A 39 -27.06 7.07 3.84
C PRO A 39 -28.48 6.82 3.32
N SER A 40 -28.60 6.28 2.10
CA SER A 40 -29.91 5.95 1.53
C SER A 40 -30.61 4.87 2.36
N ALA A 41 -31.94 4.84 2.33
CA ALA A 41 -32.72 3.80 3.01
C ALA A 41 -32.27 2.38 2.62
N SER A 42 -31.96 2.16 1.34
CA SER A 42 -31.43 0.88 0.82
C SER A 42 -30.06 0.51 1.40
N ALA A 43 -29.16 1.47 1.60
CA ALA A 43 -27.86 1.22 2.22
C ALA A 43 -28.01 0.91 3.72
N ILE A 44 -28.91 1.61 4.40
CA ILE A 44 -29.26 1.32 5.80
C ILE A 44 -29.84 -0.09 5.92
N GLU A 45 -30.79 -0.46 5.05
CA GLU A 45 -31.44 -1.76 5.05
C GLU A 45 -30.49 -2.91 4.69
N GLY A 46 -29.61 -2.72 3.69
CA GLY A 46 -28.54 -3.66 3.37
C GLY A 46 -27.59 -3.89 4.56
N SER A 47 -27.21 -2.81 5.27
CA SER A 47 -26.38 -2.91 6.47
C SER A 47 -27.09 -3.62 7.64
N ARG A 48 -28.41 -3.43 7.78
CA ARG A 48 -29.23 -4.13 8.78
C ARG A 48 -29.37 -5.61 8.44
N ARG A 49 -29.59 -5.95 7.17
CA ARG A 49 -29.72 -7.35 6.71
C ARG A 49 -28.44 -8.16 6.93
N LEU A 50 -27.27 -7.53 6.77
CA LEU A 50 -25.97 -8.14 7.09
C LEU A 50 -25.76 -8.38 8.59
N ARG A 51 -26.49 -7.68 9.46
CA ARG A 51 -26.34 -7.73 10.93
C ARG A 51 -27.49 -8.42 11.66
N LEU A 52 -28.57 -8.76 10.97
CA LEU A 52 -29.75 -9.36 11.59
C LEU A 52 -29.44 -10.81 11.99
N GLY A 53 -29.34 -11.02 13.30
CA GLY A 53 -29.22 -12.33 13.92
C GLY A 53 -27.80 -12.90 13.99
N ARG A 54 -26.80 -12.21 13.43
CA ARG A 54 -25.40 -12.65 13.53
C ARG A 54 -24.66 -11.92 14.64
N THR A 55 -23.93 -12.67 15.45
CA THR A 55 -23.04 -12.11 16.48
C THR A 55 -21.83 -11.45 15.82
N TYR A 56 -21.11 -10.61 16.56
CA TYR A 56 -19.91 -9.93 16.03
C TYR A 56 -18.83 -10.96 15.64
N GLU A 57 -18.79 -12.04 16.40
CA GLU A 57 -17.95 -13.21 16.27
C GLU A 57 -18.26 -13.99 14.98
N GLU A 58 -19.53 -14.10 14.59
CA GLU A 58 -19.94 -14.77 13.34
C GLU A 58 -19.64 -13.93 12.08
N ILE A 59 -19.62 -12.60 12.22
CA ILE A 59 -19.36 -11.69 11.08
C ILE A 59 -17.85 -11.52 10.86
N TYR A 60 -17.09 -11.38 11.94
CA TYR A 60 -15.69 -10.95 11.89
C TYR A 60 -14.68 -12.02 12.36
N GLY A 61 -15.15 -13.12 12.97
CA GLY A 61 -14.30 -14.07 13.69
C GLY A 61 -14.04 -13.63 15.14
N VAL A 62 -13.77 -14.60 16.02
CA VAL A 62 -13.62 -14.38 17.48
C VAL A 62 -12.50 -13.40 17.79
N GLU A 63 -11.29 -13.61 17.24
CA GLU A 63 -10.13 -12.76 17.51
C GLU A 63 -10.33 -11.30 17.08
N LEU A 64 -10.95 -11.09 15.91
CA LEU A 64 -11.18 -9.74 15.40
C LEU A 64 -12.31 -9.05 16.17
N ALA A 65 -13.34 -9.80 16.57
CA ALA A 65 -14.41 -9.31 17.43
C ALA A 65 -13.87 -8.83 18.78
N GLU A 66 -12.95 -9.56 19.41
CA GLU A 66 -12.29 -9.14 20.66
C GLU A 66 -11.49 -7.84 20.50
N LYS A 67 -10.67 -7.73 19.45
CA LYS A 67 -9.92 -6.49 19.17
C LYS A 67 -10.83 -5.29 18.96
N ILE A 68 -11.98 -5.48 18.30
CA ILE A 68 -12.96 -4.41 18.09
C ILE A 68 -13.63 -4.02 19.42
N LYS A 69 -14.00 -5.00 20.25
CA LYS A 69 -14.58 -4.75 21.58
C LYS A 69 -13.60 -4.03 22.50
N GLU A 70 -12.33 -4.44 22.53
CA GLU A 70 -11.27 -3.80 23.31
C GLU A 70 -11.11 -2.33 22.88
N LYS A 71 -11.01 -2.08 21.58
CA LYS A 71 -10.89 -0.71 21.04
C LYS A 71 -12.11 0.17 21.34
N GLN A 72 -13.32 -0.40 21.29
CA GLN A 72 -14.55 0.30 21.65
C GLN A 72 -14.62 0.59 23.15
N GLY A 73 -14.21 -0.36 24.01
CA GLY A 73 -14.13 -0.20 25.46
C GLY A 73 -13.11 0.87 25.89
N LEU A 74 -11.97 0.95 25.19
CA LEU A 74 -10.95 1.98 25.42
C LEU A 74 -11.44 3.37 24.99
N ASN A 75 -12.29 3.45 23.96
CA ASN A 75 -12.85 4.73 23.49
C ASN A 75 -14.03 5.21 24.35
N SER A 76 -14.89 4.31 24.83
CA SER A 76 -15.98 4.68 25.75
C SER A 76 -15.44 5.22 27.09
N ASN A 77 -14.28 4.72 27.55
CA ASN A 77 -13.61 5.25 28.74
C ASN A 77 -12.95 6.63 28.51
N LYS A 78 -12.54 6.96 27.28
CA LYS A 78 -11.98 8.27 26.93
C LYS A 78 -13.04 9.36 26.70
N GLU A 79 -14.24 9.01 26.24
CA GLU A 79 -15.31 10.00 26.00
C GLU A 79 -16.22 10.26 27.20
N ALA A 80 -16.21 9.40 28.23
CA ALA A 80 -16.95 9.63 29.47
C ALA A 80 -16.48 10.89 30.26
N CYS A 81 -15.29 11.41 29.97
CA CYS A 81 -14.72 12.58 30.68
C CYS A 81 -14.93 13.95 29.99
N SER A 82 -15.52 14.03 28.78
CA SER A 82 -15.56 15.31 28.03
C SER A 82 -16.96 15.82 27.66
N ARG A 83 -18.03 15.14 28.10
CA ARG A 83 -19.42 15.59 27.90
C ARG A 83 -20.12 16.09 29.17
N GLY A 84 -19.35 16.63 30.11
CA GLY A 84 -19.88 17.54 31.13
C GLY A 84 -20.55 18.74 30.44
N GLY A 85 -21.85 18.90 30.71
CA GLY A 85 -22.73 19.80 29.98
C GLY A 85 -22.25 21.24 29.92
N ARG A 86 -22.42 21.85 28.75
CA ARG A 86 -22.42 23.30 28.57
C ARG A 86 -23.63 23.89 29.29
N ARG A 87 -23.51 24.25 30.57
CA ARG A 87 -24.27 25.35 31.16
C ARG A 87 -23.36 26.15 32.07
N GLY A 88 -22.96 27.34 31.57
CA GLY A 88 -22.50 28.47 32.37
C GLY A 88 -21.06 28.41 32.90
N GLY A 89 -20.16 29.19 32.30
CA GLY A 89 -18.87 29.54 32.93
C GLY A 89 -17.66 29.34 32.03
N LYS A 90 -17.26 30.38 31.29
CA LYS A 90 -15.95 30.42 30.62
C LYS A 90 -14.86 30.59 31.69
N VAL A 91 -14.36 29.50 32.25
CA VAL A 91 -13.06 29.53 32.92
C VAL A 91 -12.01 29.22 31.85
N ARG A 92 -11.17 30.21 31.52
CA ARG A 92 -10.01 29.99 30.64
C ARG A 92 -9.05 29.05 31.36
N CYS A 93 -8.95 27.80 30.91
CA CYS A 93 -7.93 26.88 31.37
C CYS A 93 -6.55 27.35 30.86
N PRO A 94 -5.58 27.62 31.73
CA PRO A 94 -4.25 28.04 31.32
C PRO A 94 -3.42 26.81 30.88
N LYS A 95 -2.93 26.86 29.64
CA LYS A 95 -1.71 26.21 29.15
C LYS A 95 -1.47 24.74 29.60
N THR A 96 -1.92 23.79 28.79
CA THR A 96 -1.19 22.53 28.61
C THR A 96 -0.46 22.58 27.26
N TRP A 97 0.62 23.35 27.24
CA TRP A 97 1.64 23.23 26.20
C TRP A 97 2.44 21.95 26.46
N ARG A 98 2.40 21.03 25.50
CA ARG A 98 3.47 20.09 25.12
C ARG A 98 4.40 19.60 26.25
N THR A 99 4.09 18.46 26.84
CA THR A 99 5.15 17.47 27.10
C THR A 99 5.21 16.57 25.88
N GLY A 100 6.09 16.94 24.94
CA GLY A 100 6.43 16.09 23.82
C GLY A 100 7.05 14.82 24.35
N THR A 101 6.35 13.70 24.23
CA THR A 101 7.05 12.44 24.07
C THR A 101 7.85 12.57 22.79
N GLU A 102 9.17 12.45 22.90
CA GLU A 102 10.10 12.34 21.80
C GLU A 102 9.71 11.12 20.96
N PHE A 103 8.78 11.32 20.04
CA PHE A 103 8.60 10.43 18.91
C PHE A 103 9.86 10.62 18.07
N LEU A 104 10.84 9.75 18.28
CA LEU A 104 12.00 9.61 17.42
C LEU A 104 11.47 9.49 15.98
N LYS A 105 11.73 10.52 15.17
CA LYS A 105 11.49 10.50 13.73
C LYS A 105 12.23 9.28 13.17
N GLY A 106 11.51 8.21 12.84
CA GLY A 106 12.08 7.01 12.22
C GLY A 106 11.59 5.67 12.78
N SER A 107 10.96 5.63 13.96
CA SER A 107 10.54 4.36 14.57
C SER A 107 9.19 3.89 14.00
N VAL A 108 9.26 3.09 12.93
CA VAL A 108 8.13 2.30 12.43
C VAL A 108 7.96 1.05 13.34
N PRO A 109 6.75 0.71 13.81
CA PRO A 109 6.57 -0.25 14.92
C PRO A 109 6.99 -1.70 14.67
N TRP A 110 7.29 -2.09 13.43
CA TRP A 110 7.64 -3.46 13.05
C TRP A 110 9.15 -3.75 12.99
N ASN A 111 10.02 -2.74 13.17
CA ASN A 111 11.48 -2.89 13.19
C ASN A 111 12.06 -2.86 14.63
N LYS A 112 11.38 -3.47 15.61
CA LYS A 112 11.78 -3.34 17.03
C LYS A 112 12.99 -4.18 17.46
N GLY A 113 13.63 -4.93 16.57
CA GLY A 113 14.74 -5.84 16.89
C GLY A 113 16.00 -5.70 16.05
N LEU A 114 15.91 -5.19 14.81
CA LEU A 114 17.09 -4.89 13.99
C LEU A 114 17.49 -3.43 14.21
N ILE A 115 18.36 -3.18 15.18
CA ILE A 115 19.15 -1.95 15.20
C ILE A 115 20.24 -2.14 14.14
N LEU A 116 19.87 -1.95 12.87
CA LEU A 116 20.87 -1.70 11.84
C LEU A 116 21.58 -0.43 12.26
N GLY A 117 22.87 -0.54 12.58
CA GLY A 117 23.71 0.60 12.92
C GLY A 117 23.66 1.67 11.83
N PRO A 118 24.14 2.89 12.10
CA PRO A 118 24.21 3.92 11.07
C PRO A 118 24.98 3.37 9.86
N GLN A 119 24.33 3.34 8.69
CA GLN A 119 24.99 2.95 7.44
C GLN A 119 26.21 3.85 7.22
N SER A 120 27.33 3.27 6.77
CA SER A 120 28.52 4.03 6.44
C SER A 120 28.20 5.03 5.32
N GLU A 121 28.86 6.19 5.32
CA GLU A 121 28.67 7.20 4.27
C GLU A 121 28.99 6.66 2.87
N GLU A 122 29.94 5.73 2.79
CA GLU A 122 30.32 5.05 1.56
C GLU A 122 29.17 4.22 0.97
N LEU A 123 28.41 3.56 1.84
CA LEU A 123 27.25 2.77 1.46
C LEU A 123 26.08 3.62 0.97
N LYS A 124 25.83 4.76 1.65
CA LYS A 124 24.84 5.74 1.21
C LYS A 124 25.20 6.32 -0.16
N LEU A 125 26.48 6.57 -0.41
CA LEU A 125 27.00 7.03 -1.70
C LEU A 125 26.80 5.97 -2.79
N GLN A 126 27.13 4.70 -2.52
CA GLN A 126 26.87 3.60 -3.46
C GLN A 126 25.39 3.48 -3.81
N ASN A 127 24.51 3.50 -2.79
CA ASN A 127 23.07 3.43 -3.00
C ASN A 127 22.55 4.64 -3.80
N ALA A 128 23.03 5.86 -3.51
CA ALA A 128 22.67 7.04 -4.26
C ALA A 128 23.14 6.97 -5.73
N LEU A 129 24.36 6.47 -5.98
CA LEU A 129 24.90 6.28 -7.33
C LEU A 129 24.13 5.21 -8.12
N GLY A 130 23.79 4.09 -7.49
CA GLY A 130 22.95 3.04 -8.09
C GLY A 130 21.58 3.58 -8.52
N VAL A 131 20.90 4.30 -7.63
CA VAL A 131 19.61 4.94 -7.92
C VAL A 131 19.74 5.98 -9.05
N ALA A 132 20.81 6.79 -9.06
CA ALA A 132 21.04 7.77 -10.12
C ALA A 132 21.28 7.12 -11.48
N ALA A 133 22.07 6.03 -11.54
CA ALA A 133 22.32 5.27 -12.77
C ALA A 133 21.03 4.62 -13.29
N ALA A 134 20.26 4.01 -12.40
CA ALA A 134 18.92 3.48 -12.68
C ALA A 134 17.98 4.54 -13.29
N HIS A 135 17.95 5.74 -12.70
CA HIS A 135 17.18 6.86 -13.23
C HIS A 135 17.67 7.34 -14.60
N ALA A 136 18.98 7.42 -14.81
CA ALA A 136 19.57 7.85 -16.08
C ALA A 136 19.23 6.90 -17.24
N ARG A 137 19.04 5.61 -16.95
CA ARG A 137 18.57 4.60 -17.92
C ARG A 137 17.08 4.74 -18.28
N GLY A 138 16.34 5.68 -17.65
CA GLY A 138 14.91 5.83 -17.84
C GLY A 138 14.09 4.63 -17.35
N ALA A 139 14.69 3.81 -16.48
CA ALA A 139 14.23 2.45 -16.19
C ALA A 139 13.12 2.38 -15.13
N TYR A 140 12.79 3.49 -14.46
CA TYR A 140 11.81 3.49 -13.38
C TYR A 140 10.65 4.44 -13.64
N HIS A 141 9.45 3.99 -13.28
CA HIS A 141 8.29 4.85 -13.12
C HIS A 141 8.57 5.95 -12.08
N THR A 142 7.71 6.98 -12.00
CA THR A 142 7.88 8.12 -11.09
C THR A 142 7.93 7.78 -9.58
N ASN A 143 7.76 6.50 -9.23
CA ASN A 143 7.79 6.04 -7.85
C ASN A 143 9.20 5.63 -7.47
N LYS A 144 9.58 5.86 -6.21
CA LYS A 144 10.84 5.33 -5.68
C LYS A 144 10.79 3.80 -5.71
N PRO A 145 11.86 3.12 -6.17
CA PRO A 145 11.94 1.67 -6.08
C PRO A 145 11.82 1.21 -4.62
N THR A 146 11.20 0.07 -4.43
CA THR A 146 11.17 -0.64 -3.15
C THR A 146 12.57 -1.18 -2.82
N SER A 147 12.81 -1.55 -1.55
CA SER A 147 14.09 -2.13 -1.15
C SER A 147 14.39 -3.45 -1.87
N LEU A 148 13.36 -4.24 -2.17
CA LEU A 148 13.49 -5.49 -2.92
C LEU A 148 13.79 -5.23 -4.41
N GLU A 149 13.11 -4.28 -5.05
CA GLU A 149 13.46 -3.87 -6.43
C GLU A 149 14.91 -3.33 -6.52
N HIS A 150 15.38 -2.62 -5.48
CA HIS A 150 16.77 -2.16 -5.40
C HIS A 150 17.77 -3.31 -5.20
N ALA A 151 17.46 -4.27 -4.34
CA ALA A 151 18.28 -5.46 -4.17
C ALA A 151 18.34 -6.31 -5.45
N LEU A 152 17.22 -6.42 -6.18
CA LEU A 152 17.17 -7.05 -7.50
C LEU A 152 18.04 -6.30 -8.53
N ASP A 153 18.01 -4.97 -8.52
CA ASP A 153 18.84 -4.11 -9.37
C ASP A 153 20.34 -4.37 -9.12
N LEU A 154 20.76 -4.46 -7.85
CA LEU A 154 22.14 -4.78 -7.48
C LEU A 154 22.54 -6.21 -7.86
N LEU A 155 21.67 -7.20 -7.63
CA LEU A 155 21.89 -8.60 -8.03
C LEU A 155 22.16 -8.71 -9.53
N LEU A 156 21.32 -8.07 -10.36
CA LEU A 156 21.46 -8.13 -11.82
C LEU A 156 22.71 -7.41 -12.31
N GLN A 157 23.09 -6.30 -11.66
CA GLN A 157 24.34 -5.59 -11.95
C GLN A 157 25.58 -6.40 -11.57
N ASP A 158 25.59 -7.02 -10.39
CA ASP A 158 26.69 -7.89 -9.94
C ASP A 158 26.85 -9.10 -10.86
N ALA A 159 25.74 -9.64 -11.35
CA ALA A 159 25.73 -10.70 -12.37
C ALA A 159 26.17 -10.24 -13.78
N GLY A 160 26.41 -8.95 -13.99
CA GLY A 160 26.79 -8.38 -15.28
C GLY A 160 25.70 -8.52 -16.35
N LEU A 161 24.43 -8.53 -15.95
CA LEU A 161 23.30 -8.66 -16.85
C LEU A 161 22.73 -7.29 -17.24
N GLU A 162 22.49 -7.11 -18.54
CA GLU A 162 21.69 -5.99 -19.02
C GLU A 162 20.20 -6.33 -18.91
N TYR A 163 19.41 -5.42 -18.35
CA TYR A 163 17.98 -5.58 -18.13
C TYR A 163 17.21 -4.28 -18.32
N GLU A 164 15.92 -4.43 -18.59
CA GLU A 164 14.91 -3.37 -18.60
C GLU A 164 14.07 -3.48 -17.32
N ALA A 165 14.18 -2.50 -16.41
CA ALA A 165 13.34 -2.47 -15.22
C ALA A 165 11.90 -2.05 -15.56
N GLN A 166 10.93 -2.56 -14.78
CA GLN A 166 9.50 -2.23 -14.90
C GLN A 166 8.94 -2.39 -16.32
N LYS A 167 9.39 -3.43 -17.04
CA LYS A 167 8.99 -3.70 -18.43
C LYS A 167 7.52 -4.09 -18.49
N ARG A 168 6.78 -3.47 -19.41
CA ARG A 168 5.36 -3.77 -19.63
C ARG A 168 5.17 -4.87 -20.67
N PHE A 169 4.41 -5.90 -20.30
CA PHE A 169 3.91 -6.96 -21.19
C PHE A 169 2.38 -6.96 -21.18
N GLY A 170 1.80 -6.32 -22.19
CA GLY A 170 0.34 -6.11 -22.26
C GLY A 170 -0.18 -5.32 -21.06
N ARG A 171 -0.95 -5.99 -20.20
CA ARG A 171 -1.50 -5.39 -18.97
C ARG A 171 -0.63 -5.59 -17.73
N TYR A 172 0.38 -6.43 -17.81
CA TYR A 172 1.26 -6.74 -16.69
C TYR A 172 2.55 -5.91 -16.79
N ILE A 173 3.11 -5.58 -15.64
CA ILE A 173 4.40 -4.92 -15.50
C ILE A 173 5.23 -5.86 -14.63
N VAL A 174 6.45 -6.12 -15.05
CA VAL A 174 7.39 -7.02 -14.37
C VAL A 174 8.56 -6.20 -13.85
N ASP A 175 9.15 -6.59 -12.71
CA ASP A 175 10.16 -5.76 -12.05
C ASP A 175 11.45 -5.63 -12.86
N ALA A 176 11.93 -6.73 -13.47
CA ALA A 176 13.03 -6.69 -14.42
C ALA A 176 12.88 -7.71 -15.56
N TYR A 177 13.29 -7.32 -16.76
CA TYR A 177 13.34 -8.18 -17.94
C TYR A 177 14.74 -8.21 -18.52
N VAL A 178 15.31 -9.40 -18.71
CA VAL A 178 16.66 -9.62 -19.28
C VAL A 178 16.51 -10.08 -20.74
N PRO A 179 16.68 -9.20 -21.74
CA PRO A 179 16.37 -9.53 -23.13
C PRO A 179 17.28 -10.60 -23.73
N SER A 180 18.55 -10.64 -23.33
CA SER A 180 19.55 -11.57 -23.89
C SER A 180 19.23 -13.04 -23.59
N ARG A 181 18.50 -13.30 -22.51
CA ARG A 181 18.04 -14.64 -22.10
C ARG A 181 16.53 -14.82 -22.16
N ASN A 182 15.80 -13.74 -22.48
CA ASN A 182 14.35 -13.69 -22.48
C ASN A 182 13.74 -14.14 -21.14
N LEU A 183 14.33 -13.67 -20.03
CA LEU A 183 13.94 -13.99 -18.66
C LEU A 183 13.27 -12.80 -18.00
N VAL A 184 12.26 -13.08 -17.17
CA VAL A 184 11.60 -12.09 -16.31
C VAL A 184 11.94 -12.39 -14.86
N PHE A 185 12.22 -11.35 -14.07
CA PHE A 185 12.40 -11.42 -12.63
C PHE A 185 11.34 -10.58 -11.92
N GLU A 186 10.79 -11.13 -10.84
CA GLU A 186 9.81 -10.51 -9.95
C GLU A 186 10.33 -10.58 -8.51
N ALA A 187 10.37 -9.44 -7.83
CA ALA A 187 10.85 -9.30 -6.46
C ALA A 187 9.65 -9.38 -5.50
N ASP A 188 9.32 -10.60 -5.08
CA ASP A 188 8.10 -10.90 -4.34
C ASP A 188 8.31 -10.80 -2.82
N GLY A 189 7.87 -9.68 -2.25
CA GLY A 189 7.89 -9.50 -0.80
C GLY A 189 6.99 -10.48 -0.04
N MET A 190 7.55 -11.19 0.93
CA MET A 190 6.91 -12.14 1.87
C MET A 190 5.65 -11.56 2.53
N PHE A 191 5.67 -10.27 2.88
CA PHE A 191 4.52 -9.59 3.48
C PHE A 191 3.29 -9.60 2.56
N TRP A 192 3.49 -9.51 1.24
CA TRP A 192 2.41 -9.52 0.27
C TRP A 192 1.97 -10.93 -0.10
N ASN A 193 2.85 -11.93 0.00
CA ASN A 193 2.54 -13.33 -0.33
C ASN A 193 1.40 -13.91 0.52
N HIS A 194 1.17 -13.40 1.74
CA HIS A 194 0.02 -13.81 2.57
C HIS A 194 -1.34 -13.24 2.10
N HIS A 195 -1.32 -12.19 1.28
CA HIS A 195 -2.53 -11.51 0.82
C HIS A 195 -2.74 -11.61 -0.71
N LYS A 196 -1.83 -12.26 -1.42
CA LYS A 196 -1.92 -12.39 -2.86
C LYS A 196 -2.83 -13.53 -3.28
N ASP A 197 -3.64 -13.21 -4.28
CA ASP A 197 -4.43 -14.15 -5.04
C ASP A 197 -3.48 -14.96 -5.95
N LYS A 198 -3.08 -16.15 -5.50
CA LYS A 198 -2.17 -17.06 -6.23
C LYS A 198 -2.68 -17.35 -7.65
N GLU A 199 -3.99 -17.31 -7.87
CA GLU A 199 -4.53 -17.49 -9.22
C GLU A 199 -4.18 -16.33 -10.15
N ARG A 200 -4.08 -15.10 -9.61
CA ARG A 200 -3.74 -13.92 -10.39
C ARG A 200 -2.29 -13.98 -10.85
N GLU A 201 -1.39 -14.45 -10.00
CA GLU A 201 0.02 -14.67 -10.34
C GLU A 201 0.17 -15.76 -11.39
N ALA A 202 -0.45 -16.94 -11.17
CA ALA A 202 -0.44 -18.00 -12.18
C ALA A 202 -0.98 -17.53 -13.55
N LYS A 203 -2.04 -16.71 -13.56
CA LYS A 203 -2.59 -16.11 -14.80
C LYS A 203 -1.64 -15.09 -15.44
N ARG A 204 -0.81 -14.38 -14.66
CA ARG A 204 0.25 -13.51 -15.17
C ARG A 204 1.35 -14.34 -15.80
N ASP A 205 1.85 -15.35 -15.10
CA ASP A 205 3.01 -16.13 -15.55
C ASP A 205 2.67 -16.94 -16.80
N MET A 206 1.49 -17.55 -16.83
CA MET A 206 0.95 -18.18 -18.04
C MET A 206 0.87 -17.22 -19.24
N TYR A 207 0.49 -15.96 -19.00
CA TYR A 207 0.46 -14.96 -20.06
C TYR A 207 1.86 -14.61 -20.56
N LEU A 208 2.83 -14.44 -19.65
CA LEU A 208 4.22 -14.14 -20.00
C LEU A 208 4.83 -15.27 -20.83
N LEU A 209 4.65 -16.53 -20.40
CA LEU A 209 5.07 -17.71 -21.16
C LEU A 209 4.42 -17.75 -22.55
N LYS A 210 3.12 -17.42 -22.65
CA LYS A 210 2.41 -17.37 -23.94
C LYS A 210 2.93 -16.28 -24.88
N VAL A 211 3.40 -15.15 -24.34
CA VAL A 211 4.02 -14.06 -25.12
C VAL A 211 5.43 -14.44 -25.60
N GLY A 212 5.96 -15.56 -25.11
CA GLY A 212 7.23 -16.12 -25.54
C GLY A 212 8.36 -15.89 -24.55
N ILE A 213 8.09 -15.38 -23.34
CA ILE A 213 9.10 -15.33 -22.26
C ILE A 213 9.56 -16.74 -21.92
N ALA A 214 10.86 -16.96 -21.78
CA ALA A 214 11.43 -18.27 -21.52
C ALA A 214 11.10 -18.79 -20.12
N ALA A 215 11.24 -17.92 -19.11
CA ALA A 215 10.84 -18.22 -17.73
C ALA A 215 10.59 -16.94 -16.93
N VAL A 216 9.77 -17.09 -15.88
CA VAL A 216 9.51 -16.07 -14.84
C VAL A 216 10.14 -16.57 -13.54
N ILE A 217 11.07 -15.79 -12.98
CA ILE A 217 11.81 -16.12 -11.78
C ILE A 217 11.30 -15.22 -10.66
N HIS A 218 10.74 -15.82 -9.63
CA HIS A 218 10.26 -15.13 -8.44
C HIS A 218 11.34 -15.24 -7.38
N LEU A 219 11.82 -14.10 -6.90
CA LEU A 219 12.79 -14.01 -5.81
C LEU A 219 12.09 -13.47 -4.58
N ILE A 220 12.21 -14.17 -3.46
CA ILE A 220 11.66 -13.74 -2.18
C ILE A 220 12.70 -12.92 -1.39
N ASP A 221 12.30 -12.34 -0.26
CA ASP A 221 13.18 -11.54 0.60
C ASP A 221 14.47 -12.29 0.96
N GLU A 222 14.39 -13.60 1.23
CA GLU A 222 15.52 -14.45 1.57
C GLU A 222 16.54 -14.58 0.42
N ASP A 223 16.07 -14.62 -0.83
CA ASP A 223 16.96 -14.71 -2.00
C ASP A 223 17.73 -13.41 -2.23
N LEU A 224 17.13 -12.28 -1.84
CA LEU A 224 17.64 -10.93 -2.06
C LEU A 224 18.38 -10.36 -0.83
N GLU A 225 18.37 -11.06 0.31
CA GLU A 225 19.00 -10.62 1.56
C GLU A 225 20.46 -10.15 1.41
N PRO A 226 21.34 -10.83 0.64
CA PRO A 226 22.73 -10.39 0.48
C PRO A 226 22.87 -9.00 -0.14
N TRP A 227 21.89 -8.56 -0.94
CA TRP A 227 21.87 -7.25 -1.60
C TRP A 227 20.99 -6.23 -0.89
N MET A 228 20.26 -6.60 0.16
CA MET A 228 19.49 -5.66 0.99
C MET A 228 20.32 -5.04 2.11
N ALA A 229 21.41 -5.69 2.53
CA ALA A 229 22.28 -5.23 3.62
C ALA A 229 23.23 -4.09 3.22
N ILE A 230 23.18 -3.68 1.94
CA ILE A 230 23.97 -2.61 1.34
C ILE A 230 23.11 -1.34 1.34
#